data_AF-A0A815NSM6-F1
#
_entry.id   AF-A0A815NSM6-F1
#
_cell.length_a   1.000
_cell.length_b   1.000
_cell.length_c   1.000
_cell.angle_alpha   90.00
_cell.angle_beta   90.00
_cell.angle_gamma   90.00
#
_symmetry.space_group_name_H-M   'P 1'
#
loop_
_entity.id
_entity.type
_entity.pdbx_description
1 polymer ?
#
loop_
_entity_poly.entity_id
_entity_poly.type
_entity_poly.pdbx_seq_one_letter_code
_entity_poly.pdbx_strand_id
1 'polypeptide(L)'
;MWKDIDECLDTEINNANISKVVSKGSGDKVKGHIIGIALGIINSYVAIMERKSRKVLENVEGMRTMPSVVAFTKDNKRLVGMSAKRQVVTNP
;
A
#
# COMPACT_ATOMS: atom_id res chain seq x y z
N MET A 1 5.58 -15.87 -16.44
CA MET A 1 4.48 -15.06 -16.99
C MET A 1 3.39 -14.95 -15.92
N TRP A 2 3.73 -14.26 -14.83
CA TRP A 2 2.79 -13.95 -13.76
C TRP A 2 1.91 -12.83 -14.30
N LYS A 3 0.66 -13.15 -14.62
CA LYS A 3 -0.32 -12.15 -15.01
C LYS A 3 -0.52 -11.17 -13.86
N ASP A 4 -0.77 -9.94 -14.25
CA ASP A 4 -0.75 -8.73 -13.45
C ASP A 4 -1.45 -8.92 -12.09
N ILE A 5 -0.71 -8.60 -11.02
CA ILE A 5 -1.19 -8.61 -9.63
C ILE A 5 -2.39 -7.65 -9.42
N ASP A 6 -2.62 -6.72 -10.37
CA ASP A 6 -3.85 -5.93 -10.45
C ASP A 6 -5.11 -6.81 -10.56
N GLU A 7 -5.06 -7.95 -11.28
CA GLU A 7 -6.19 -8.88 -11.39
C GLU A 7 -6.40 -9.69 -10.09
N CYS A 8 -5.33 -10.02 -9.37
CA CYS A 8 -5.42 -10.71 -8.07
C CYS A 8 -5.98 -9.80 -6.95
N LEU A 9 -5.56 -8.52 -6.88
CA LEU A 9 -6.07 -7.57 -5.88
C LEU A 9 -7.54 -7.20 -6.11
N ASP A 10 -8.01 -7.21 -7.36
CA ASP A 10 -9.41 -6.99 -7.67
C ASP A 10 -10.28 -8.21 -7.34
N THR A 11 -9.79 -9.42 -7.57
CA THR A 11 -10.56 -10.66 -7.38
C THR A 11 -10.65 -11.12 -5.91
N GLU A 12 -9.60 -10.99 -5.10
CA GLU A 12 -9.61 -11.42 -3.68
C GLU A 12 -10.45 -10.52 -2.76
N ILE A 13 -10.75 -9.30 -3.18
CA ILE A 13 -11.61 -8.42 -2.40
C ILE A 13 -13.08 -8.50 -2.87
N ASN A 14 -13.34 -8.98 -4.09
CA ASN A 14 -14.70 -9.17 -4.58
C ASN A 14 -15.36 -10.47 -4.11
N ASN A 15 -14.59 -11.47 -3.66
CA ASN A 15 -15.14 -12.72 -3.18
C ASN A 15 -14.59 -13.09 -1.78
N ALA A 16 -15.52 -13.04 -0.82
CA ALA A 16 -15.42 -13.58 0.54
C ALA A 16 -14.65 -12.75 1.58
N ASN A 17 -15.41 -12.31 2.59
CA ASN A 17 -15.00 -12.11 4.00
C ASN A 17 -14.70 -10.69 4.53
N ILE A 18 -14.59 -9.64 3.71
CA ILE A 18 -14.38 -8.28 4.28
C ILE A 18 -15.62 -7.77 5.04
N SER A 19 -16.83 -8.19 4.66
CA SER A 19 -18.05 -7.86 5.40
C SER A 19 -18.07 -8.41 6.84
N LYS A 20 -17.31 -9.47 7.14
CA LYS A 20 -17.23 -10.03 8.50
C LYS A 20 -16.23 -9.28 9.39
N VAL A 21 -15.12 -8.78 8.84
CA VAL A 21 -14.05 -8.12 9.60
C VAL A 21 -14.41 -6.67 9.99
N VAL A 22 -15.28 -6.00 9.24
CA VAL A 22 -15.72 -4.62 9.52
C VAL A 22 -16.75 -4.52 10.67
N SER A 23 -17.31 -5.64 11.14
CA SER A 23 -18.47 -5.63 12.06
C SER A 23 -18.18 -5.66 13.57
N LYS A 24 -16.91 -5.61 14.02
CA LYS A 24 -16.59 -5.61 15.47
C LYS A 24 -15.52 -4.60 15.84
N GLY A 25 -15.92 -3.33 15.87
CA GLY A 25 -15.17 -2.23 16.50
C GLY A 25 -16.14 -1.36 17.27
N SER A 26 -16.57 -1.83 18.43
CA SER A 26 -17.37 -1.08 19.39
C SER A 26 -16.54 0.04 20.03
N GLY A 27 -17.06 1.26 20.03
CA GLY A 27 -16.81 2.24 21.09
C GLY A 27 -15.48 2.98 21.07
N ASP A 28 -15.25 3.81 20.06
CA ASP A 28 -14.70 5.16 20.21
C ASP A 28 -14.82 5.86 18.85
N LYS A 29 -15.26 7.12 18.81
CA LYS A 29 -15.39 7.88 17.55
C LYS A 29 -13.99 8.14 16.98
N VAL A 30 -13.47 7.21 16.19
CA VAL A 30 -12.26 7.41 15.39
C VAL A 30 -12.54 8.58 14.44
N LYS A 31 -11.97 9.75 14.75
CA LYS A 31 -11.96 10.91 13.83
C LYS A 31 -10.89 10.65 12.76
N GLY A 32 -11.24 9.90 11.71
CA GLY A 32 -10.32 9.63 10.61
C GLY A 32 -10.89 8.73 9.52
N HIS A 33 -10.29 8.78 8.34
CA HIS A 33 -10.57 7.84 7.25
C HIS A 33 -9.88 6.50 7.56
N ILE A 34 -10.57 5.39 7.28
CA ILE A 34 -9.98 4.05 7.41
C ILE A 34 -9.10 3.81 6.19
N ILE A 35 -7.84 3.42 6.46
CA ILE A 35 -6.86 3.05 5.44
C ILE A 35 -6.52 1.57 5.54
N GLY A 36 -6.40 0.91 4.39
CA GLY A 36 -5.82 -0.42 4.26
C GLY A 36 -4.38 -0.30 3.81
N ILE A 37 -3.45 -0.95 4.52
CA ILE A 37 -2.04 -0.99 4.15
C ILE A 37 -1.67 -2.46 3.92
N ALA A 38 -1.22 -2.77 2.70
CA ALA A 38 -0.67 -4.09 2.38
C ALA A 38 0.85 -4.00 2.37
N LEU A 39 1.50 -4.75 3.26
CA LEU A 39 2.95 -4.79 3.42
C LEU A 39 3.49 -6.08 2.81
N GLY A 40 3.85 -6.03 1.53
CA GLY A 40 4.56 -7.12 0.87
C GLY A 40 6.07 -6.98 1.00
N ILE A 41 6.78 -8.10 0.83
CA ILE A 41 8.26 -8.14 0.89
C ILE A 41 8.88 -7.31 -0.25
N ILE A 42 8.29 -7.35 -1.45
CA ILE A 42 8.82 -6.65 -2.63
C ILE A 42 8.09 -5.31 -2.85
N ASN A 43 6.77 -5.31 -2.76
CA ASN A 43 5.92 -4.16 -3.02
C ASN A 43 4.88 -4.00 -1.91
N SER A 44 4.53 -2.75 -1.64
CA SER A 44 3.51 -2.32 -0.70
C SER A 44 2.44 -1.49 -1.38
N TYR A 45 1.24 -1.46 -0.81
CA TYR A 45 0.06 -0.78 -1.34
C TYR A 45 -0.67 -0.04 -0.23
N VAL A 46 -1.34 1.05 -0.58
CA VAL A 46 -2.20 1.80 0.34
C VAL A 46 -3.54 2.03 -0.33
N ALA A 47 -4.62 1.74 0.38
CA ALA A 47 -5.98 1.98 -0.07
C ALA A 47 -6.78 2.76 0.97
N ILE A 48 -7.72 3.56 0.51
CA ILE A 48 -8.72 4.22 1.36
C ILE A 48 -10.06 3.53 1.21
N MET A 49 -10.77 3.41 2.32
CA MET A 49 -12.16 2.97 2.34
C MET A 49 -13.07 4.20 2.38
N GLU A 50 -13.70 4.52 1.26
CA GLU A 50 -14.70 5.60 1.19
C GLU A 50 -16.09 4.98 1.03
N ARG A 51 -16.90 5.07 2.09
CA ARG A 51 -18.24 4.46 2.17
C ARG A 51 -18.22 2.96 1.86
N LYS A 52 -18.60 2.58 0.62
CA LYS A 52 -18.67 1.19 0.12
C LYS A 52 -17.65 0.92 -1.01
N SER A 53 -16.88 1.91 -1.42
CA SER A 53 -15.85 1.79 -2.45
C SER A 53 -14.46 1.80 -1.84
N ARG A 54 -13.64 0.84 -2.27
CA ARG A 54 -12.21 0.79 -2.02
C ARG A 54 -11.48 1.49 -3.15
N LYS A 55 -10.50 2.34 -2.84
CA LYS A 55 -9.64 2.95 -3.87
C LYS A 55 -8.18 2.81 -3.45
N VAL A 56 -7.37 2.19 -4.31
CA VAL A 56 -5.91 2.18 -4.15
C VAL A 56 -5.38 3.57 -4.47
N LEU A 57 -4.54 4.10 -3.58
CA LEU A 57 -3.93 5.41 -3.74
C LEU A 57 -2.71 5.34 -4.64
N GLU A 58 -2.54 6.37 -5.45
CA GLU A 58 -1.33 6.59 -6.22
C GLU A 58 -0.28 7.27 -5.34
N ASN A 59 0.96 6.81 -5.47
CA ASN A 59 2.10 7.40 -4.79
C ASN A 59 2.52 8.73 -5.48
N VAL A 60 3.49 9.43 -4.90
CA VAL A 60 4.02 10.69 -5.47
C VAL A 60 4.67 10.53 -6.84
N GLU A 61 4.94 9.30 -7.27
CA GLU A 61 5.55 8.94 -8.55
C GLU A 61 4.48 8.51 -9.59
N GLY A 62 3.18 8.60 -9.24
CA GLY A 62 2.06 8.26 -10.11
C GLY A 62 1.77 6.77 -10.24
N MET A 63 2.41 5.92 -9.43
CA MET A 63 2.18 4.48 -9.41
C MET A 63 1.33 4.07 -8.21
N ARG A 64 0.48 3.05 -8.39
CA ARG A 64 -0.34 2.48 -7.30
C ARG A 64 0.42 1.51 -6.39
N THR A 65 1.67 1.23 -6.75
CA THR A 65 2.55 0.29 -6.06
C THR A 65 3.77 1.02 -5.56
N MET A 66 4.24 0.67 -4.36
CA MET A 66 5.44 1.23 -3.75
C MET A 66 6.44 0.11 -3.49
N PRO A 67 7.68 0.19 -4.01
CA PRO A 67 8.73 -0.76 -3.64
C PRO A 67 8.98 -0.74 -2.13
N SER A 68 9.05 -1.92 -1.51
CA SER A 68 9.36 -2.11 -0.09
C SER A 68 10.87 -1.97 0.19
N VAL A 69 11.44 -0.82 -0.19
CA VAL A 69 12.87 -0.51 -0.08
C VAL A 69 13.06 0.81 0.62
N VAL A 70 14.02 0.85 1.54
CA VAL A 70 14.43 2.04 2.29
C VAL A 70 15.92 2.25 2.05
N ALA A 71 16.32 3.49 1.77
CA ALA A 71 17.71 3.88 1.62
C ALA A 71 18.02 5.10 2.50
N PHE A 72 19.24 5.16 3.01
CA PHE A 72 19.75 6.30 3.79
C PHE A 72 20.83 7.00 2.98
N THR A 73 20.67 8.30 2.76
CA THR A 73 21.67 9.11 2.09
C THR A 73 22.80 9.48 3.06
N LYS A 74 23.96 9.87 2.52
CA LYS A 74 25.09 10.42 3.32
C LYS A 74 24.69 11.65 4.14
N ASP A 75 23.71 12.43 3.65
CA ASP A 75 23.14 13.58 4.34
C ASP A 75 22.07 13.22 5.40
N ASN A 76 22.02 11.95 5.85
CA ASN A 76 21.03 11.44 6.81
C ASN A 76 19.55 11.62 6.40
N LYS A 77 19.25 11.70 5.10
CA LYS A 77 17.87 11.71 4.60
C LYS A 77 17.40 10.27 4.38
N ARG A 78 16.15 10.01 4.77
CA ARG A 78 15.47 8.72 4.54
C ARG A 78 14.72 8.76 3.22
N LEU A 79 15.07 7.86 2.32
CA LEU A 79 14.37 7.63 1.05
C LEU A 79 13.60 6.33 1.13
N VAL A 80 12.41 6.32 0.53
CA VAL A 80 11.50 5.16 0.52
C VAL A 80 10.93 5.01 -0.89
N GLY A 81 10.63 3.79 -1.32
CA GLY A 81 9.97 3.54 -2.61
C GLY A 81 10.92 3.57 -3.80
N MET A 82 10.50 4.12 -4.95
CA MET A 82 11.36 4.10 -6.15
C MET A 82 12.59 4.98 -5.99
N SER A 83 12.48 6.08 -5.26
CA SER A 83 13.63 6.93 -4.94
C SER A 83 14.74 6.15 -4.23
N ALA A 84 14.39 5.25 -3.30
CA ALA A 84 15.36 4.35 -2.67
C ALA A 84 15.88 3.28 -3.64
N LYS A 85 14.98 2.64 -4.40
CA LYS A 85 15.34 1.60 -5.38
C LYS A 85 16.32 2.10 -6.46
N ARG A 86 16.19 3.36 -6.90
CA ARG A 86 17.09 3.99 -7.88
C ARG A 86 18.50 4.21 -7.34
N GLN A 87 18.65 4.34 -6.02
CA GLN A 87 19.96 4.59 -5.40
C GLN A 87 20.78 3.33 -5.16
N VAL A 88 20.20 2.13 -5.31
CA VAL A 88 20.89 0.85 -5.07
C VAL A 88 22.20 0.74 -5.85
N VAL A 89 22.27 1.32 -7.06
CA VAL A 89 23.49 1.30 -7.88
C VAL A 89 24.55 2.27 -7.36
N THR A 90 24.13 3.45 -6.88
CA THR A 90 25.03 4.53 -6.44
C THR A 90 25.40 4.46 -4.96
N ASN A 91 24.60 3.72 -4.18
CA ASN A 91 24.67 3.59 -2.73
C ASN A 91 24.12 2.19 -2.35
N PRO A 92 24.90 1.12 -2.59
CA PRO A 92 24.51 -0.25 -2.31
C PRO A 92 24.37 -0.54 -0.81
#